data_AF-A0AAW2T354-F1
#
_entry.id   AF-A0AAW2T354-F1
#
_cell.length_a   1.000
_cell.length_b   1.000
_cell.length_c   1.000
_cell.angle_alpha   90.00
_cell.angle_beta   90.00
_cell.angle_gamma   90.00
#
_symmetry.space_group_name_H-M   'P 1'
#
loop_
_entity.id
_entity.type
_entity.pdbx_description
1 polymer ?
#
loop_
_entity_poly.entity_id
_entity_poly.type
_entity_poly.pdbx_seq_one_letter_code
_entity_poly.pdbx_strand_id
1 'polypeptide(L)'
;MELGNPWMKFFSNKNGNSSLCPVLITFSVLSCFLTSPPPLLSAIAADRTELATEVCKNTTNFAFCHDAIYSDPRAPDADRYVLSYIAFGKAYSNATDTRDYIASKIKSGGGRPETLRGLKKCLGYYEEAVRILAEMLGNLDSETFSGLDKLSVEAEGYPRACEKRFGGRSPITTRNDNLIKLANICYVVALLYEYH
;
A
#
# COMPACT_ATOMS: atom_id res chain seq x y z
N MET A 1 -0.46 -12.27 26.35
CA MET A 1 -1.62 -11.44 25.96
C MET A 1 -1.43 -11.10 24.51
N GLU A 2 -2.04 -11.89 23.62
CA GLU A 2 -1.98 -11.66 22.18
C GLU A 2 -2.96 -10.55 21.82
N LEU A 3 -2.44 -9.39 21.41
CA LEU A 3 -3.24 -8.37 20.75
C LEU A 3 -3.33 -8.78 19.27
N GLY A 4 -4.42 -9.45 18.92
CA GLY A 4 -4.75 -9.71 17.52
C GLY A 4 -5.03 -8.38 16.83
N ASN A 5 -4.15 -7.99 15.90
CA ASN A 5 -4.30 -6.76 15.13
C ASN A 5 -5.54 -6.84 14.21
N PRO A 6 -6.54 -5.95 14.35
CA PRO A 6 -7.81 -6.01 13.61
C PRO A 6 -7.69 -5.94 12.08
N TRP A 7 -6.57 -5.43 11.59
CA TRP A 7 -6.33 -5.08 10.18
C TRP A 7 -6.17 -6.27 9.23
N MET A 8 -5.84 -7.47 9.72
CA MET A 8 -5.70 -8.65 8.86
C MET A 8 -7.00 -9.06 8.17
N LYS A 9 -8.17 -8.59 8.64
CA LYS A 9 -9.47 -8.93 8.05
C LYS A 9 -9.77 -8.17 6.75
N PHE A 10 -9.12 -7.04 6.49
CA PHE A 10 -9.39 -6.25 5.29
C PHE A 10 -8.66 -6.72 4.03
N PHE A 11 -7.64 -7.59 4.16
CA PHE A 11 -6.84 -8.07 3.03
C PHE A 11 -7.26 -9.46 2.50
N SER A 12 -8.41 -9.98 2.94
CA SER A 12 -8.92 -11.26 2.47
C SER A 12 -10.29 -11.11 1.80
N ASN A 13 -10.31 -10.95 0.49
CA ASN A 13 -11.39 -11.54 -0.31
C ASN A 13 -10.89 -11.94 -1.70
N LYS A 14 -10.88 -13.25 -1.94
CA LYS A 14 -10.61 -13.87 -3.24
C LYS A 14 -11.92 -14.00 -4.02
N ASN A 15 -11.86 -13.61 -5.29
CA ASN A 15 -12.45 -14.25 -6.46
C ASN A 15 -13.65 -15.20 -6.24
N GLY A 16 -14.82 -14.79 -6.73
CA GLY A 16 -15.98 -15.65 -6.96
C GLY A 16 -16.67 -15.30 -8.27
N ASN A 17 -16.47 -16.16 -9.26
CA ASN A 17 -16.96 -16.06 -10.63
C ASN A 17 -18.49 -16.24 -10.76
N SER A 18 -19.04 -15.51 -11.73
CA SER A 18 -20.17 -15.81 -12.62
C SER A 18 -21.20 -16.89 -12.23
N SER A 19 -22.44 -16.45 -12.02
CA SER A 19 -23.63 -17.32 -12.03
C SER A 19 -24.37 -17.16 -13.37
N LEU A 20 -24.52 -18.28 -14.08
CA LEU A 20 -25.23 -18.42 -15.36
C LEU A 20 -26.75 -18.55 -15.08
N CYS A 21 -27.57 -17.66 -15.65
CA CYS A 21 -29.03 -17.83 -15.71
C CYS A 21 -29.44 -18.42 -17.07
N PRO A 22 -30.12 -19.57 -17.13
CA PRO A 22 -30.73 -20.09 -18.35
C PRO A 22 -32.25 -19.92 -18.29
N VAL A 23 -32.84 -19.01 -19.08
CA VAL A 23 -34.30 -19.03 -19.31
C VAL A 23 -34.64 -18.69 -20.76
N LEU A 24 -34.88 -19.76 -21.50
CA LEU A 24 -35.97 -20.04 -22.44
C LEU A 24 -36.37 -19.00 -23.52
N ILE A 25 -36.24 -19.48 -24.75
CA ILE A 25 -36.64 -18.92 -26.03
C ILE A 25 -38.16 -19.00 -26.20
N THR A 26 -38.82 -17.88 -26.52
CA THR A 26 -40.09 -17.88 -27.27
C THR A 26 -40.09 -16.75 -28.31
N PHE A 27 -40.39 -17.14 -29.55
CA PHE A 27 -40.42 -16.31 -30.77
C PHE A 27 -41.71 -15.46 -30.92
N SER A 28 -41.58 -14.40 -31.73
CA SER A 28 -42.64 -13.61 -32.40
C SER A 28 -43.31 -12.54 -31.52
N VAL A 29 -43.27 -11.23 -31.83
CA VAL A 29 -43.80 -10.62 -33.06
C VAL A 29 -42.99 -9.37 -33.47
N LEU A 30 -42.73 -9.24 -34.76
CA LEU A 30 -42.14 -8.09 -35.44
C LEU A 30 -43.06 -6.86 -35.33
N SER A 31 -42.67 -5.87 -34.53
CA SER A 31 -43.32 -4.55 -34.50
C SER A 31 -42.28 -3.49 -34.79
N CYS A 32 -42.28 -2.98 -36.03
CA CYS A 32 -41.50 -1.83 -36.45
C CYS A 32 -41.92 -0.58 -35.67
N PHE A 33 -41.16 -0.21 -34.64
CA PHE A 33 -41.14 1.15 -34.12
C PHE A 33 -39.81 1.79 -34.50
N LEU A 34 -39.90 2.72 -35.45
CA LEU A 34 -38.88 3.72 -35.75
C LEU A 34 -38.73 4.61 -34.51
N THR A 35 -37.82 4.26 -33.60
CA THR A 35 -37.37 5.15 -32.53
C THR A 35 -35.89 5.38 -32.71
N SER A 36 -35.55 6.65 -32.90
CA SER A 36 -34.23 7.22 -33.12
C SER A 36 -33.09 6.49 -32.39
N PRO A 37 -31.89 6.37 -32.99
CA PRO A 37 -30.73 5.90 -32.26
C PRO A 37 -30.58 6.75 -30.98
N PRO A 38 -30.36 6.14 -29.81
CA PRO A 38 -30.00 6.91 -28.62
C PRO A 38 -28.80 7.77 -28.99
N PRO A 39 -28.75 9.05 -28.61
CA PRO A 39 -27.50 9.78 -28.69
C PRO A 39 -26.48 8.94 -27.94
N LEU A 40 -25.44 8.51 -28.66
CA LEU A 40 -24.23 8.02 -28.03
C LEU A 40 -23.85 9.13 -27.06
N LEU A 41 -24.09 8.93 -25.77
CA LEU A 41 -23.26 9.59 -24.78
C LEU A 41 -21.88 9.08 -25.14
N SER A 42 -21.13 9.86 -25.91
CA SER A 42 -19.70 9.92 -25.70
C SER A 42 -19.58 10.12 -24.21
N ALA A 43 -19.20 9.07 -23.51
CA ALA A 43 -18.54 9.22 -22.24
C ALA A 43 -17.43 10.20 -22.57
N ILE A 44 -17.65 11.45 -22.22
CA ILE A 44 -16.57 12.37 -22.01
C ILE A 44 -15.83 11.63 -20.91
N ALA A 45 -14.80 10.86 -21.30
CA ALA A 45 -13.71 10.55 -20.41
C ALA A 45 -13.09 11.92 -20.14
N ALA A 46 -13.80 12.71 -19.32
CA ALA A 46 -13.23 13.79 -18.59
C ALA A 46 -12.03 13.13 -17.95
N ASP A 47 -10.87 13.69 -18.26
CA ASP A 47 -9.56 13.32 -17.75
C ASP A 47 -9.59 13.50 -16.23
N ARG A 48 -10.33 12.64 -15.54
CA ARG A 48 -10.33 12.51 -14.09
C ARG A 48 -9.01 11.82 -13.84
N THR A 49 -7.96 12.62 -13.75
CA THR A 49 -6.68 12.09 -13.33
C THR A 49 -6.91 11.47 -11.96
N GLU A 50 -6.72 10.16 -11.89
CA GLU A 50 -6.94 9.38 -10.67
C GLU A 50 -6.05 9.96 -9.57
N LEU A 51 -6.61 10.20 -8.38
CA LEU A 51 -5.87 10.79 -7.25
C LEU A 51 -4.59 10.00 -6.94
N ALA A 52 -4.65 8.68 -7.07
CA ALA A 52 -3.50 7.79 -6.94
C ALA A 52 -2.39 8.11 -7.96
N THR A 53 -2.74 8.43 -9.20
CA THR A 53 -1.78 8.83 -10.23
C THR A 53 -1.11 10.17 -9.89
N GLU A 54 -1.87 11.15 -9.41
CA GLU A 54 -1.32 12.44 -8.96
C GLU A 54 -0.39 12.29 -7.76
N VAL A 55 -0.77 11.48 -6.77
CA VAL A 55 0.12 11.11 -5.67
C VAL A 55 1.41 10.50 -6.20
N CYS A 56 1.33 9.52 -7.10
CA CYS A 56 2.53 8.85 -7.60
C CYS A 56 3.46 9.78 -8.38
N LYS A 57 2.94 10.80 -9.09
CA LYS A 57 3.77 11.82 -9.75
C LYS A 57 4.60 12.64 -8.76
N ASN A 58 4.11 12.81 -7.54
CA ASN A 58 4.79 13.57 -6.48
C ASN A 58 5.72 12.69 -5.62
N THR A 59 5.82 11.40 -5.91
CA THR A 59 6.80 10.52 -5.25
C THR A 59 8.15 10.56 -5.94
N THR A 60 9.19 10.15 -5.22
CA THR A 60 10.55 10.01 -5.75
C THR A 60 10.68 8.91 -6.81
N ASN A 61 9.69 8.01 -6.93
CA ASN A 61 9.70 6.94 -7.91
C ASN A 61 8.28 6.60 -8.37
N PHE A 62 7.86 7.24 -9.46
CA PHE A 62 6.52 7.06 -10.05
C PHE A 62 6.18 5.60 -10.34
N ALA A 63 7.07 4.86 -11.02
CA ALA A 63 6.80 3.49 -11.44
C ALA A 63 6.58 2.56 -10.24
N PHE A 64 7.45 2.66 -9.22
CA PHE A 64 7.29 1.89 -8.00
C PHE A 64 6.00 2.26 -7.25
N CYS A 65 5.66 3.55 -7.17
CA CYS A 65 4.41 3.98 -6.55
C CYS A 65 3.20 3.42 -7.29
N HIS A 66 3.18 3.55 -8.62
CA HIS A 66 2.09 3.07 -9.45
C HIS A 66 1.90 1.56 -9.26
N ASP A 67 2.97 0.77 -9.39
CA ASP A 67 2.90 -0.69 -9.19
C ASP A 67 2.45 -1.07 -7.78
N ALA A 68 2.93 -0.35 -6.76
CA ALA A 68 2.56 -0.62 -5.37
C ALA A 68 1.09 -0.30 -5.09
N ILE A 69 0.59 0.87 -5.52
CA ILE A 69 -0.77 1.35 -5.26
C ILE A 69 -1.80 0.59 -6.10
N TYR A 70 -1.60 0.47 -7.42
CA TYR A 70 -2.56 -0.20 -8.31
C TYR A 70 -2.57 -1.73 -8.19
N SER A 71 -1.68 -2.31 -7.39
CA SER A 71 -1.85 -3.70 -6.94
C SER A 71 -3.02 -3.89 -5.96
N ASP A 72 -3.63 -2.83 -5.45
CA ASP A 72 -4.91 -2.86 -4.75
C ASP A 72 -6.05 -2.50 -5.72
N PRO A 73 -7.10 -3.34 -5.86
CA PRO A 73 -8.18 -3.11 -6.82
C PRO A 73 -9.04 -1.88 -6.52
N ARG A 74 -8.94 -1.30 -5.32
CA ARG A 74 -9.67 -0.08 -4.94
C ARG A 74 -8.97 1.19 -5.42
N ALA A 75 -7.72 1.10 -5.87
CA ALA A 75 -6.90 2.27 -6.22
C ALA A 75 -7.49 3.19 -7.30
N PRO A 76 -8.11 2.70 -8.40
CA PRO A 76 -8.64 3.57 -9.46
C PRO A 76 -9.70 4.57 -8.97
N ASP A 77 -10.53 4.15 -8.02
CA ASP A 77 -11.63 4.95 -7.46
C ASP A 77 -11.34 5.46 -6.03
N ALA A 78 -10.11 5.30 -5.54
CA ALA A 78 -9.76 5.63 -4.17
C ALA A 78 -9.83 7.14 -3.93
N ASP A 79 -10.65 7.56 -2.95
CA ASP A 79 -10.52 8.87 -2.34
C ASP A 79 -9.25 8.94 -1.47
N ARG A 80 -8.97 10.11 -0.88
CA ARG A 80 -7.79 10.31 -0.04
C ARG A 80 -7.72 9.31 1.13
N TYR A 81 -8.86 8.89 1.66
CA TYR A 81 -8.92 8.01 2.84
C TYR A 81 -8.61 6.57 2.46
N VAL A 82 -9.27 6.06 1.42
CA VAL A 82 -8.98 4.74 0.85
C VAL A 82 -7.53 4.67 0.39
N LEU A 83 -7.02 5.70 -0.27
CA LEU A 83 -5.64 5.77 -0.74
C LEU A 83 -4.63 5.74 0.43
N SER A 84 -4.91 6.43 1.53
CA SER A 84 -4.11 6.33 2.77
C SER A 84 -4.04 4.92 3.31
N TYR A 85 -5.17 4.21 3.40
CA TYR A 85 -5.15 2.81 3.85
C TYR A 85 -4.36 1.90 2.93
N ILE A 86 -4.45 2.11 1.61
CA ILE A 86 -3.65 1.35 0.65
C ILE A 86 -2.16 1.62 0.90
N ALA A 87 -1.73 2.88 0.90
CA ALA A 87 -0.33 3.25 1.05
C ALA A 87 0.25 2.78 2.40
N PHE A 88 -0.41 3.14 3.51
CA PHE A 88 0.06 2.83 4.86
C PHE A 88 0.00 1.32 5.12
N GLY A 89 -1.03 0.64 4.61
CA GLY A 89 -1.15 -0.81 4.70
C GLY A 89 -0.05 -1.57 3.94
N LYS A 90 0.34 -1.10 2.75
CA LYS A 90 1.47 -1.67 1.99
C LYS A 90 2.79 -1.48 2.74
N ALA A 91 3.04 -0.30 3.28
CA ALA A 91 4.22 -0.02 4.09
C ALA A 91 4.26 -0.90 5.35
N TYR A 92 3.15 -0.98 6.09
CA TYR A 92 3.02 -1.80 7.30
C TYR A 92 3.28 -3.29 7.01
N SER A 93 2.68 -3.82 5.94
CA SER A 93 2.86 -5.22 5.54
C SER A 93 4.32 -5.50 5.15
N ASN A 94 4.93 -4.62 4.35
CA ASN A 94 6.33 -4.76 3.94
C ASN A 94 7.30 -4.71 5.14
N ALA A 95 7.06 -3.80 6.08
CA ALA A 95 7.86 -3.68 7.30
C ALA A 95 7.74 -4.93 8.17
N THR A 96 6.52 -5.44 8.35
CA THR A 96 6.22 -6.67 9.10
C THR A 96 6.90 -7.88 8.46
N ASP A 97 6.72 -8.07 7.15
CA ASP A 97 7.33 -9.17 6.40
C ASP A 97 8.87 -9.12 6.47
N THR A 98 9.44 -7.91 6.47
CA THR A 98 10.89 -7.74 6.57
C THR A 98 11.41 -7.99 7.98
N ARG A 99 10.70 -7.53 9.01
CA ARG A 99 11.00 -7.87 10.41
C ARG A 99 11.05 -9.38 10.59
N ASP A 100 10.03 -10.08 10.11
CA ASP A 100 9.90 -11.53 10.27
C ASP A 100 10.97 -12.28 9.45
N TYR A 101 11.27 -11.78 8.25
CA TYR A 101 12.41 -12.25 7.46
C TYR A 101 13.74 -12.11 8.22
N ILE A 102 14.03 -10.95 8.82
CA ILE A 102 15.25 -10.74 9.61
C ILE A 102 15.30 -11.70 10.79
N ALA A 103 14.19 -11.85 11.53
CA ALA A 103 14.10 -12.76 12.66
C ALA A 103 14.41 -14.22 12.25
N SER A 104 13.85 -14.67 11.12
CA SER A 104 14.13 -16.01 10.58
C SER A 104 15.61 -16.20 10.21
N LYS A 105 16.25 -15.19 9.61
CA LYS A 105 17.68 -15.24 9.26
C LYS A 105 18.56 -15.32 10.50
N ILE A 106 18.25 -14.55 11.53
CA ILE A 106 18.97 -14.62 12.82
C ILE A 106 18.81 -16.01 13.44
N LYS A 107 17.58 -16.55 13.46
CA LYS A 107 17.28 -17.88 14.03
C LYS A 107 18.00 -19.01 13.29
N SER A 108 18.12 -18.92 11.96
CA SER A 108 18.85 -19.93 11.18
C SER A 108 20.34 -20.03 11.51
N GLY A 109 20.92 -19.02 12.18
CA GLY A 109 22.31 -19.03 12.64
C GLY A 109 23.38 -19.01 11.54
N GLY A 110 23.00 -19.18 10.27
CA GLY A 110 23.92 -19.11 9.14
C GLY A 110 24.42 -17.68 8.90
N GLY A 111 25.74 -17.56 8.69
CA GLY A 111 26.38 -16.29 8.35
C GLY A 111 27.49 -15.89 9.32
N ARG A 112 28.21 -14.83 8.96
CA ARG A 112 29.33 -14.33 9.76
C ARG A 112 28.82 -13.61 11.02
N PRO A 113 29.47 -13.71 12.19
CA PRO A 113 28.96 -13.15 13.45
C PRO A 113 28.63 -11.64 13.41
N GLU A 114 29.38 -10.86 12.66
CA GLU A 114 29.15 -9.43 12.42
C GLU A 114 27.88 -9.18 11.60
N THR A 115 27.58 -10.04 10.61
CA THR A 115 26.35 -9.98 9.83
C THR A 115 25.15 -10.21 10.74
N LEU A 116 25.20 -11.24 11.60
CA LEU A 116 24.13 -11.52 12.56
C LEU A 116 23.94 -10.38 13.56
N ARG A 117 25.03 -9.73 14.00
CA ARG A 117 24.98 -8.56 14.88
C ARG A 117 24.34 -7.35 14.19
N GLY A 118 24.66 -7.13 12.91
CA GLY A 118 24.02 -6.10 12.08
C GLY A 118 22.52 -6.36 11.92
N LEU A 119 22.14 -7.61 11.60
CA LEU A 119 20.75 -8.01 11.45
C LEU A 119 19.95 -7.87 12.75
N LYS A 120 20.53 -8.18 13.92
CA LYS A 120 19.86 -7.93 15.22
C LYS A 120 19.56 -6.45 15.46
N LYS A 121 20.42 -5.54 14.99
CA LYS A 121 20.13 -4.10 15.05
C LYS A 121 19.05 -3.69 14.06
N CYS A 122 19.10 -4.23 12.83
CA CYS A 122 18.02 -4.03 11.86
C CYS A 122 16.68 -4.55 12.36
N LEU A 123 16.64 -5.68 13.08
CA LEU A 123 15.41 -6.20 13.66
C LEU A 123 14.73 -5.16 14.55
N GLY A 124 15.48 -4.54 15.47
CA GLY A 124 14.95 -3.47 16.33
C GLY A 124 14.49 -2.23 15.55
N TYR A 125 15.20 -1.85 14.48
CA TYR A 125 14.73 -0.76 13.60
C TYR A 125 13.41 -1.11 12.90
N TYR A 126 13.23 -2.35 12.45
CA TYR A 126 11.98 -2.78 11.82
C TYR A 126 10.85 -2.98 12.84
N GLU A 127 11.14 -3.31 14.10
CA GLU A 127 10.14 -3.30 15.17
C GLU A 127 9.58 -1.88 15.38
N GLU A 128 10.42 -0.86 15.42
CA GLU A 128 9.98 0.53 15.51
C GLU A 128 9.25 1.00 14.24
N ALA A 129 9.73 0.65 13.05
CA ALA A 129 9.04 0.98 11.80
C ALA A 129 7.62 0.39 11.78
N VAL A 130 7.46 -0.87 12.22
CA VAL A 130 6.14 -1.50 12.34
C VAL A 130 5.26 -0.77 13.35
N ARG A 131 5.82 -0.33 14.49
CA ARG A 131 5.08 0.43 15.51
C ARG A 131 4.58 1.77 14.95
N ILE A 132 5.44 2.54 14.29
CA ILE A 132 5.08 3.83 13.67
C ILE A 132 4.02 3.64 12.58
N LEU A 133 4.15 2.63 11.73
CA LEU A 133 3.18 2.37 10.67
C LEU A 133 1.82 1.89 11.22
N ALA A 134 1.82 1.16 12.34
CA ALA A 134 0.59 0.83 13.06
C ALA A 134 -0.07 2.07 13.68
N GLU A 135 0.74 2.99 14.22
CA GLU A 135 0.28 4.28 14.75
C GLU A 135 -0.39 5.12 13.65
N MET A 136 0.23 5.21 12.46
CA MET A 136 -0.36 5.91 11.32
C MET A 136 -1.71 5.32 10.89
N LEU A 137 -1.84 3.98 10.88
CA LEU A 137 -3.13 3.33 10.60
C LEU A 137 -4.17 3.61 11.69
N GLY A 138 -3.79 3.60 12.97
CA GLY A 138 -4.68 3.99 14.07
C GLY A 138 -5.09 5.45 14.04
N ASN A 139 -4.21 6.33 13.56
CA ASN A 139 -4.51 7.74 13.31
C ASN A 139 -5.53 7.92 12.18
N LEU A 140 -5.50 7.09 11.13
CA LEU A 140 -6.57 7.07 10.12
C LEU A 140 -7.92 6.63 10.71
N ASP A 141 -7.93 5.59 11.54
CA ASP A 141 -9.16 5.09 12.19
C ASP A 141 -9.81 6.12 13.11
N SER A 142 -8.97 6.90 13.79
CA SER A 142 -9.41 7.94 14.73
C SER A 142 -9.52 9.32 14.07
N GLU A 143 -9.42 9.39 12.74
CA GLU A 143 -9.45 10.64 11.95
C GLU A 143 -8.48 11.73 12.45
N THR A 144 -7.35 11.30 13.03
CA THR A 144 -6.31 12.16 13.57
C THR A 144 -5.18 12.29 12.55
N PHE A 145 -5.31 13.23 11.62
CA PHE A 145 -4.39 13.33 10.48
C PHE A 145 -3.10 14.13 10.76
N SER A 146 -3.07 14.89 11.86
CA SER A 146 -1.91 15.72 12.21
C SER A 146 -0.66 14.87 12.44
N GLY A 147 0.44 15.20 11.76
CA GLY A 147 1.73 14.54 11.94
C GLY A 147 1.94 13.24 11.17
N LEU A 148 1.00 12.82 10.31
CA LEU A 148 1.17 11.66 9.44
C LEU A 148 2.38 11.80 8.49
N ASP A 149 2.70 13.02 8.07
CA ASP A 149 3.87 13.37 7.27
C ASP A 149 5.17 13.09 8.05
N LYS A 150 5.24 13.52 9.31
CA LYS A 150 6.38 13.32 10.20
C LYS A 150 6.58 11.85 10.54
N LEU A 151 5.49 11.14 10.84
CA LEU A 151 5.52 9.70 11.09
C LEU A 151 6.01 8.94 9.84
N SER A 152 5.64 9.38 8.64
CA SER A 152 6.14 8.78 7.39
C SER A 152 7.66 8.95 7.25
N VAL A 153 8.19 10.14 7.54
CA VAL A 153 9.64 10.41 7.52
C VAL A 153 10.37 9.58 8.60
N GLU A 154 9.77 9.43 9.78
CA GLU A 154 10.32 8.58 10.84
C GLU A 154 10.38 7.10 10.42
N ALA A 155 9.30 6.58 9.83
CA ALA A 155 9.24 5.22 9.29
C ALA A 155 10.31 4.98 8.22
N GLU A 156 10.57 5.97 7.35
CA GLU A 156 11.64 5.93 6.33
C GLU A 156 13.04 5.87 6.96
N GLY A 157 13.23 6.51 8.12
CA GLY A 157 14.51 6.59 8.82
C GLY A 157 15.05 5.23 9.28
N TYR A 158 14.17 4.30 9.65
CA TYR A 158 14.55 2.97 10.15
C TYR A 158 15.22 2.04 9.13
N PRO A 159 14.69 1.81 7.91
CA PRO A 159 15.40 1.05 6.89
C PRO A 159 16.71 1.72 6.47
N ARG A 160 16.79 3.06 6.48
CA ARG A 160 18.05 3.79 6.24
C ARG A 160 19.07 3.57 7.36
N ALA A 161 18.63 3.57 8.61
CA ALA A 161 19.48 3.24 9.77
C ALA A 161 19.99 1.79 9.70
N CYS A 162 19.16 0.86 9.23
CA CYS A 162 19.58 -0.51 8.94
C CYS A 162 20.68 -0.55 7.87
N GLU A 163 20.53 0.13 6.73
CA GLU A 163 21.60 0.19 5.73
C GLU A 163 22.90 0.77 6.27
N LYS A 164 22.80 1.89 7.01
CA LYS A 164 23.95 2.54 7.64
C LYS A 164 24.68 1.62 8.61
N ARG A 165 23.97 0.69 9.27
CA ARG A 165 24.60 -0.31 10.15
C ARG A 165 25.64 -1.17 9.43
N PHE A 166 25.47 -1.38 8.13
CA PHE A 166 26.36 -2.14 7.26
C PHE A 166 27.30 -1.25 6.41
N GLY A 167 27.34 0.07 6.66
CA GLY A 167 28.12 1.00 5.85
C GLY A 167 27.50 1.33 4.49
N GLY A 168 26.20 1.05 4.30
CA GLY A 168 25.42 1.47 3.15
C GLY A 168 24.88 0.36 2.25
N ARG A 169 25.44 -0.86 2.32
CA ARG A 169 24.83 -2.05 1.68
C ARG A 169 24.73 -3.20 2.65
N SER A 170 23.50 -3.54 3.03
CA SER A 170 23.17 -4.66 3.89
C SER A 170 22.81 -5.94 3.09
N PRO A 171 22.77 -7.12 3.74
CA PRO A 171 22.20 -8.32 3.15
C PRO A 171 20.71 -8.23 2.82
N ILE A 172 20.03 -7.13 3.19
CA ILE A 172 18.59 -6.93 2.99
C ILE A 172 18.29 -5.62 2.25
N THR A 173 19.24 -5.08 1.48
CA THR A 173 19.10 -3.78 0.80
C THR A 173 17.84 -3.64 -0.02
N THR A 174 17.46 -4.64 -0.80
CA THR A 174 16.21 -4.59 -1.56
C THR A 174 14.99 -4.38 -0.66
N ARG A 175 14.96 -4.98 0.54
CA ARG A 175 13.86 -4.81 1.49
C ARG A 175 13.87 -3.42 2.11
N ASN A 176 15.06 -2.90 2.46
CA ASN A 176 15.22 -1.54 2.96
C ASN A 176 14.78 -0.51 1.92
N ASP A 177 15.21 -0.65 0.66
CA ASP A 177 14.84 0.24 -0.43
C ASP A 177 13.33 0.24 -0.69
N ASN A 178 12.69 -0.93 -0.59
CA ASN A 178 11.24 -1.04 -0.75
C ASN A 178 10.50 -0.28 0.36
N LEU A 179 10.89 -0.46 1.62
CA LEU A 179 10.25 0.28 2.72
C LEU A 179 10.52 1.79 2.63
N ILE A 180 11.72 2.21 2.20
CA ILE A 180 12.04 3.63 1.96
C ILE A 180 11.07 4.23 0.93
N LYS A 181 10.89 3.56 -0.21
CA LYS A 181 9.97 4.04 -1.26
C LYS A 181 8.51 4.02 -0.80
N LEU A 182 8.09 3.00 -0.06
CA LEU A 182 6.75 2.92 0.52
C LEU A 182 6.51 4.04 1.53
N ALA A 183 7.47 4.35 2.39
CA ALA A 183 7.38 5.46 3.33
C ALA A 183 7.32 6.82 2.61
N ASN A 184 8.04 6.98 1.49
CA ASN A 184 7.89 8.17 0.65
C ASN A 184 6.49 8.30 0.02
N ILE A 185 5.85 7.19 -0.40
CA ILE A 185 4.45 7.22 -0.83
C ILE A 185 3.56 7.64 0.35
N CYS A 186 3.79 7.09 1.55
CA CYS A 186 3.03 7.44 2.74
C CYS A 186 3.13 8.95 3.05
N TYR A 187 4.34 9.52 2.95
CA TYR A 187 4.56 10.95 3.13
C TYR A 187 3.72 11.78 2.15
N VAL A 188 3.79 11.48 0.85
CA VAL A 188 3.03 12.22 -0.17
C VAL A 188 1.52 12.11 0.04
N VAL A 189 1.03 10.93 0.44
CA VAL A 189 -0.38 10.73 0.77
C VAL A 189 -0.79 11.48 2.04
N ALA A 190 0.10 11.58 3.04
CA ALA A 190 -0.16 12.34 4.26
C ALA A 190 -0.35 13.84 3.98
N LEU A 191 0.32 14.39 2.96
CA LEU A 191 0.14 15.78 2.53
C LEU A 191 -1.26 16.09 1.97
N LEU A 192 -2.09 15.09 1.66
CA LEU A 192 -3.49 15.28 1.26
C LEU A 192 -4.39 15.81 2.41
N TYR A 193 -3.87 15.83 3.63
CA TYR A 193 -4.59 16.27 4.84
C TYR A 193 -4.09 17.60 5.39
N GLU A 194 -2.98 18.13 4.87
CA GLU A 194 -2.49 19.45 5.25
C GLU A 194 -3.30 20.53 4.51
N TYR A 195 -3.82 21.50 5.26
CA TYR A 195 -4.43 22.71 4.70
C TYR A 195 -3.32 23.70 4.33
N HIS A 196 -3.23 24.08 3.06
CA HIS A 196 -2.56 25.31 2.63
C HIS A 196 -3.49 26.52 2.85
#